data_AF-A0A3A4XDI5-F1
#
_entry.id   AF-A0A3A4XDI5-F1
#
_cell.length_a   1.000
_cell.length_b   1.000
_cell.length_c   1.000
_cell.angle_alpha   90.00
_cell.angle_beta   90.00
_cell.angle_gamma   90.00
#
_symmetry.space_group_name_H-M   'P 1'
#
loop_
_entity.id
_entity.type
_entity.pdbx_description
1 polymer ?
#
loop_
_entity_poly.entity_id
_entity_poly.type
_entity_poly.pdbx_seq_one_letter_code
_entity_poly.pdbx_strand_id
1 'polypeptide(L)'
;MSNVNIGFGILNISCGLLFILISIPLVKKKIPMNRLYGFRFAKSFVSDENWYAINSYGGEQLIRWSVLPVFTGFLYFIFPISDARDEGLTTLLAVAPILICTTVAIIKTHLFSRKL
;
A
#
# COMPACT_ATOMS: atom_id res chain seq x y z
N MET A 1 14.89 22.49 5.74
CA MET A 1 14.13 21.49 4.96
C MET A 1 13.00 22.24 4.26
N SER A 2 12.76 22.03 2.96
CA SER A 2 11.68 22.73 2.25
C SER A 2 10.31 22.22 2.69
N ASN A 3 9.28 23.07 2.59
CA ASN A 3 7.89 22.66 2.86
C ASN A 3 7.46 21.47 1.98
N VAL A 4 8.02 21.39 0.77
CA VAL A 4 7.80 20.30 -0.18
C VAL A 4 8.31 18.97 0.36
N ASN A 5 9.54 18.93 0.89
CA ASN A 5 10.10 17.71 1.49
C ASN A 5 9.30 17.25 2.72
N ILE A 6 8.85 18.20 3.55
CA ILE A 6 7.97 17.90 4.69
C ILE A 6 6.67 17.26 4.19
N GLY A 7 6.03 17.87 3.20
CA GLY A 7 4.77 17.37 2.63
C GLY A 7 4.90 15.96 2.05
N PHE A 8 5.93 15.71 1.23
CA PHE A 8 6.16 14.39 0.63
C PHE A 8 6.55 13.33 1.65
N GLY A 9 7.33 13.70 2.66
CA GLY A 9 7.67 12.83 3.78
C GLY A 9 6.43 12.39 4.55
N ILE A 10 5.59 13.35 4.95
CA ILE A 10 4.33 13.07 5.66
C ILE A 10 3.39 12.22 4.81
N LEU A 11 3.21 12.53 3.53
CA LEU A 11 2.36 11.77 2.62
C LEU A 11 2.77 10.29 2.56
N ASN A 12 4.04 10.02 2.30
CA ASN A 12 4.56 8.67 2.15
C ASN A 12 4.49 7.85 3.46
N ILE A 13 4.84 8.46 4.60
CA ILE A 13 4.73 7.80 5.90
C ILE A 13 3.28 7.52 6.25
N SER A 14 2.40 8.51 6.14
CA SER A 14 0.99 8.36 6.54
C SER A 14 0.24 7.35 5.68
N CYS A 15 0.41 7.37 4.35
CA CYS A 15 -0.19 6.37 3.47
C CYS A 15 0.35 4.96 3.76
N GLY A 16 1.67 4.81 3.92
CA GLY A 16 2.27 3.51 4.22
C GLY A 16 1.81 2.93 5.56
N LEU A 17 1.77 3.76 6.61
CA LEU A 17 1.25 3.34 7.92
C LEU A 17 -0.25 3.02 7.87
N LEU A 18 -1.05 3.83 7.17
CA LEU A 18 -2.47 3.56 6.97
C LEU A 18 -2.68 2.18 6.35
N PHE A 19 -1.98 1.88 5.25
CA PHE A 19 -2.08 0.59 4.56
C PHE A 19 -1.64 -0.59 5.43
N ILE A 20 -0.59 -0.41 6.24
CA ILE A 20 -0.19 -1.43 7.22
C ILE A 20 -1.32 -1.66 8.23
N LEU A 21 -1.83 -0.60 8.86
CA LEU A 21 -2.84 -0.68 9.90
C LEU A 21 -4.14 -1.33 9.42
N ILE A 22 -4.64 -0.93 8.24
CA ILE A 22 -5.84 -1.54 7.65
C ILE A 22 -5.58 -2.95 7.11
N SER A 23 -4.34 -3.43 7.05
CA SER A 23 -4.06 -4.80 6.61
C SER A 23 -3.99 -5.78 7.78
N ILE A 24 -3.68 -5.30 8.99
CA ILE A 24 -3.57 -6.12 10.21
C ILE A 24 -4.80 -7.00 10.47
N PRO A 25 -6.05 -6.48 10.47
CA PRO A 25 -7.20 -7.33 10.76
C PRO A 25 -7.49 -8.35 9.65
N LEU A 26 -7.09 -8.07 8.40
CA LEU A 26 -7.19 -9.01 7.28
C LEU A 26 -6.21 -10.19 7.45
N VAL A 27 -4.95 -9.91 7.77
CA VAL A 27 -3.92 -10.93 8.06
C VAL A 27 -4.32 -11.79 9.26
N LYS A 28 -4.92 -11.18 10.28
CA LYS A 28 -5.42 -11.91 11.47
C LYS A 28 -6.73 -12.65 11.22
N LYS A 29 -7.24 -12.68 9.98
CA LYS A 29 -8.51 -13.33 9.60
C LYS A 29 -9.70 -12.92 10.49
N LYS A 30 -9.74 -11.65 10.92
CA LYS A 30 -10.78 -11.12 11.84
C LYS A 30 -12.00 -10.55 11.15
N ILE A 31 -11.93 -10.35 9.84
CA ILE A 31 -12.94 -9.64 9.07
C ILE A 31 -13.80 -10.67 8.34
N PRO A 32 -15.09 -10.80 8.66
CA PRO A 32 -15.99 -11.68 7.93
C PRO A 32 -16.23 -11.18 6.50
N MET A 33 -16.73 -12.08 5.64
CA MET A 33 -17.07 -11.75 4.26
C MET A 33 -18.03 -10.56 4.20
N ASN A 34 -17.63 -9.51 3.46
CA ASN A 34 -18.40 -8.28 3.37
C ASN A 34 -18.15 -7.55 2.04
N ARG A 35 -18.98 -6.56 1.74
CA ARG A 35 -18.93 -5.84 0.44
C ARG A 35 -18.13 -4.53 0.48
N LEU A 36 -17.59 -4.11 1.62
CA LEU A 36 -16.96 -2.79 1.78
C LEU A 36 -15.44 -2.85 1.96
N TYR A 37 -14.93 -3.88 2.62
CA TYR A 37 -13.59 -3.90 3.16
C TYR A 37 -12.88 -5.23 2.89
N GLY A 38 -11.60 -5.13 2.49
CA GLY A 38 -10.78 -6.25 2.06
C GLY A 38 -10.54 -6.29 0.54
N PHE A 39 -9.83 -7.33 0.11
CA PHE A 39 -9.59 -7.66 -1.29
C PHE A 39 -10.83 -8.39 -1.83
N ARG A 40 -11.54 -7.71 -2.75
CA ARG A 40 -12.88 -8.10 -3.21
C ARG A 40 -12.86 -8.63 -4.65
N PHE A 41 -11.96 -9.56 -4.94
CA PHE A 41 -12.00 -10.28 -6.21
C PHE A 41 -13.21 -11.22 -6.25
N ALA A 42 -13.73 -11.56 -7.43
CA ALA A 42 -14.86 -12.48 -7.58
C ALA A 42 -14.66 -13.79 -6.80
N LYS A 43 -13.42 -14.33 -6.81
CA LYS A 43 -13.02 -15.52 -6.07
C LYS A 43 -13.12 -15.41 -4.55
N SER A 44 -13.05 -14.20 -3.99
CA SER A 44 -13.16 -13.95 -2.54
C SER A 44 -14.56 -14.19 -2.00
N PHE A 45 -15.58 -14.16 -2.87
CA PHE A 45 -16.99 -14.35 -2.48
C PHE A 45 -17.50 -15.78 -2.73
N VAL A 46 -16.63 -16.71 -3.15
CA VAL A 46 -17.01 -18.10 -3.43
C VAL A 46 -17.20 -18.90 -2.15
N SER A 47 -16.41 -18.63 -1.12
CA SER A 47 -16.47 -19.31 0.18
C SER A 47 -15.77 -18.49 1.25
N ASP A 48 -16.08 -18.73 2.53
CA ASP A 48 -15.35 -18.12 3.65
C ASP A 48 -13.86 -18.50 3.65
N GLU A 49 -13.54 -19.74 3.25
CA GLU A 49 -12.16 -20.22 3.11
C GLU A 49 -11.39 -19.34 2.11
N ASN A 50 -11.97 -19.08 0.93
CA ASN A 50 -11.38 -18.22 -0.08
C ASN A 50 -11.29 -16.77 0.40
N TRP A 51 -12.32 -16.28 1.07
CA TRP A 51 -12.33 -14.94 1.65
C TRP A 51 -11.13 -14.73 2.57
N TYR A 52 -10.93 -15.63 3.54
CA TYR A 52 -9.84 -15.52 4.51
C TYR A 52 -8.47 -15.78 3.87
N ALA A 53 -8.36 -16.72 2.93
CA ALA A 53 -7.10 -16.99 2.23
C ALA A 53 -6.64 -15.77 1.41
N ILE A 54 -7.53 -15.21 0.60
CA ILE A 54 -7.23 -14.06 -0.28
C ILE A 54 -6.95 -12.80 0.55
N ASN A 55 -7.77 -12.51 1.56
CA ASN A 55 -7.60 -11.32 2.38
C ASN A 55 -6.36 -11.39 3.26
N SER A 56 -6.05 -12.56 3.83
CA SER A 56 -4.83 -12.74 4.62
C SER A 56 -3.59 -12.56 3.74
N TYR A 57 -3.56 -13.18 2.56
CA TYR A 57 -2.45 -13.03 1.61
C TYR A 57 -2.32 -11.58 1.12
N GLY A 58 -3.43 -10.95 0.74
CA GLY A 58 -3.41 -9.58 0.22
C GLY A 58 -3.02 -8.55 1.27
N GLY A 59 -3.51 -8.71 2.51
CA GLY A 59 -3.07 -7.89 3.63
C GLY A 59 -1.57 -8.02 3.88
N GLU A 60 -1.02 -9.24 3.80
CA GLU A 60 0.42 -9.47 3.92
C GLU A 60 1.23 -8.80 2.80
N GLN A 61 0.77 -8.90 1.55
CA GLN A 61 1.42 -8.20 0.44
C GLN A 61 1.38 -6.69 0.65
N LEU A 62 0.22 -6.15 1.02
CA LEU A 62 0.07 -4.70 1.23
C LEU A 62 0.96 -4.20 2.38
N ILE A 63 1.10 -4.95 3.48
CA ILE A 63 2.06 -4.63 4.55
C ILE A 63 3.49 -4.60 4.02
N ARG A 64 3.95 -5.69 3.38
CA ARG A 64 5.33 -5.82 2.89
C ARG A 64 5.71 -4.69 1.93
N TRP A 65 4.81 -4.36 1.00
CA TRP A 65 5.04 -3.32 0.00
C TRP A 65 4.87 -1.90 0.55
N SER A 66 4.10 -1.71 1.64
CA SER A 66 3.94 -0.39 2.28
C SER A 66 5.14 0.05 3.11
N VAL A 67 6.06 -0.85 3.44
CA VAL A 67 7.35 -0.50 4.08
C VAL A 67 8.17 0.44 3.20
N LEU A 68 8.11 0.27 1.87
CA LEU A 68 8.90 1.09 0.93
C LEU A 68 8.43 2.56 0.90
N PRO A 69 7.13 2.89 0.79
CA PRO A 69 6.65 4.25 1.00
C PRO A 69 7.05 4.82 2.36
N VAL A 70 6.90 4.08 3.47
CA VAL A 70 7.32 4.59 4.79
C VAL A 70 8.81 4.95 4.80
N PHE A 71 9.66 4.05 4.29
CA PHE A 71 11.10 4.29 4.17
C PHE A 71 11.40 5.50 3.28
N THR A 72 10.74 5.60 2.13
CA THR A 72 10.87 6.74 1.20
C THR A 72 10.50 8.05 1.88
N GLY A 73 9.43 8.04 2.68
CA GLY A 73 9.02 9.19 3.48
C GLY A 73 10.11 9.66 4.45
N PHE A 74 10.80 8.73 5.13
CA PHE A 74 11.97 9.07 5.94
C PHE A 74 13.13 9.66 5.13
N LEU A 75 13.37 9.18 3.91
CA LEU A 75 14.40 9.74 3.03
C LEU A 75 14.14 11.21 2.68
N TYR A 76 12.89 11.64 2.49
CA TYR A 76 12.56 13.05 2.25
C TYR A 76 12.94 13.98 3.43
N PHE A 77 13.00 13.46 4.66
CA PHE A 77 13.45 14.23 5.83
C PHE A 77 14.98 14.37 5.90
N ILE A 78 15.70 13.42 5.31
CA ILE A 78 17.17 13.37 5.39
C ILE A 78 17.81 14.04 4.18
N PHE A 79 17.25 13.80 2.99
CA PHE A 79 17.79 14.26 1.73
C PHE A 79 16.96 15.43 1.21
N PRO A 80 17.45 16.68 1.32
CA PRO A 80 16.74 17.81 0.76
C PRO A 80 16.75 17.70 -0.76
N ILE A 81 15.58 17.48 -1.35
CA ILE A 81 15.39 17.68 -2.77
C ILE A 81 15.41 19.20 -2.97
N SER A 82 16.48 19.70 -3.58
CA SER A 82 16.52 21.07 -4.10
C SER A 82 15.38 21.20 -5.08
N ASP A 83 14.63 22.31 -5.05
CA ASP A 83 13.56 22.62 -6.02
C ASP A 83 14.06 22.26 -7.43
N ALA A 84 13.69 21.05 -7.88
CA ALA A 84 14.18 20.56 -9.14
C ALA A 84 13.58 21.50 -10.19
N ARG A 85 14.34 21.80 -11.24
CA ARG A 85 13.84 22.64 -12.34
C ARG A 85 12.51 22.14 -12.94
N ASP A 86 12.14 20.89 -12.65
CA ASP A 86 10.89 20.25 -13.04
C ASP A 86 10.07 19.82 -11.79
N GLU A 87 9.06 20.64 -11.47
CA GLU A 87 8.10 20.36 -10.39
C GLU A 87 7.28 19.09 -10.65
N GLY A 88 7.02 18.77 -11.93
CA GLY A 88 6.24 17.61 -12.36
C GLY A 88 6.97 16.31 -12.07
N LEU A 89 8.26 16.23 -12.44
CA LEU A 89 9.10 15.07 -12.16
C LEU A 89 9.24 14.84 -10.64
N THR A 90 9.41 15.90 -9.87
CA THR A 90 9.54 15.79 -8.40
C THR A 90 8.26 15.23 -7.78
N THR A 91 7.10 15.75 -8.20
CA THR A 91 5.80 15.26 -7.74
C THR A 91 5.57 13.80 -8.15
N LEU A 92 5.93 13.43 -9.38
CA LEU A 92 5.84 12.05 -9.86
C LEU A 92 6.66 11.09 -9.00
N LEU A 93 7.90 11.44 -8.68
CA LEU A 93 8.79 10.65 -7.83
C LEU A 93 8.27 10.54 -6.39
N ALA A 94 7.54 11.54 -5.89
CA ALA A 94 6.93 11.52 -4.57
C ALA A 94 5.74 10.55 -4.46
N VAL A 95 4.94 10.43 -5.52
CA VAL A 95 3.75 9.54 -5.54
C VAL A 95 4.05 8.14 -6.07
N ALA A 96 5.09 7.98 -6.89
CA ALA A 96 5.44 6.72 -7.54
C ALA A 96 5.62 5.55 -6.56
N PRO A 97 6.32 5.68 -5.41
CA PRO A 97 6.46 4.59 -4.45
C PRO A 97 5.12 4.06 -3.96
N ILE A 98 4.18 4.94 -3.63
CA ILE A 98 2.83 4.57 -3.16
C ILE A 98 2.09 3.81 -4.26
N LEU A 99 2.04 4.36 -5.47
CA LEU A 99 1.29 3.78 -6.59
C LEU A 99 1.87 2.44 -7.05
N ILE A 100 3.19 2.36 -7.22
CA ILE A 100 3.88 1.15 -7.67
C ILE A 100 3.72 0.04 -6.62
N CYS A 101 4.00 0.33 -5.35
CA CYS A 101 3.98 -0.68 -4.30
C CYS A 101 2.56 -1.23 -4.06
N THR A 102 1.55 -0.35 -4.02
CA THR A 102 0.15 -0.78 -3.89
C THR A 102 -0.33 -1.58 -5.10
N THR A 103 0.03 -1.16 -6.31
CA THR A 103 -0.29 -1.89 -7.54
C THR A 103 0.33 -3.28 -7.53
N VAL A 104 1.61 -3.41 -7.15
CA VAL A 104 2.28 -4.71 -7.04
C VAL A 104 1.58 -5.60 -6.00
N ALA A 105 1.19 -5.05 -4.85
CA ALA A 105 0.43 -5.81 -3.84
C ALA A 105 -0.92 -6.30 -4.39
N ILE A 106 -1.67 -5.44 -5.09
CA ILE A 106 -2.97 -5.79 -5.70
C ILE A 106 -2.78 -6.85 -6.78
N ILE A 107 -1.82 -6.69 -7.69
CA ILE A 107 -1.53 -7.67 -8.76
C ILE A 107 -1.17 -9.02 -8.16
N LYS A 108 -0.25 -9.06 -7.18
CA LYS A 108 0.12 -10.32 -6.52
C LYS A 108 -1.09 -10.99 -5.87
N THR A 109 -1.94 -10.21 -5.20
CA THR A 109 -3.16 -10.74 -4.56
C THR A 109 -4.15 -11.27 -5.60
N HIS A 110 -4.32 -10.56 -6.72
CA HIS A 110 -5.17 -11.03 -7.81
C HIS A 110 -4.65 -12.32 -8.43
N LEU A 111 -3.35 -12.41 -8.71
CA LEU A 111 -2.70 -13.62 -9.22
C LEU A 111 -2.85 -14.80 -8.25
N PHE A 112 -2.75 -14.55 -6.95
CA PHE A 112 -3.03 -15.55 -5.92
C PHE A 112 -4.50 -15.99 -5.96
N SER A 113 -5.44 -15.05 -6.03
CA SER A 113 -6.88 -15.38 -6.08
C SER A 113 -7.28 -16.26 -7.26
N ARG A 114 -6.57 -16.16 -8.39
CA ARG A 114 -6.83 -16.98 -9.59
C ARG A 114 -6.42 -18.44 -9.44
N LYS A 115 -5.64 -18.77 -8.41
CA LYS A 115 -5.19 -20.15 -8.11
C LYS A 115 -6.11 -20.89 -7.14
N LEU A 116 -7.12 -20.19 -6.59
CA LEU A 116 -8.19 -20.71 -5.75
C LEU A 116 -9.48 -20.83 -6.58
#